data_AF-A0A2V7DWH3-F1
#
_entry.id   AF-A0A2V7DWH3-F1
#
_cell.length_a   1.000
_cell.length_b   1.000
_cell.length_c   1.000
_cell.angle_alpha   90.00
_cell.angle_beta   90.00
_cell.angle_gamma   90.00
#
_symmetry.space_group_name_H-M   'P 1'
#
loop_
_entity.id
_entity.type
_entity.pdbx_description
1 polymer ?
#
loop_
_entity_poly.entity_id
_entity_poly.type
_entity_poly.pdbx_seq_one_letter_code
_entity_poly.pdbx_strand_id
1 'polypeptide(L)'
;MVDIDQAAAEKTAADVTTLGRRSLSVGADVGDVASIDKMVRQVTDAFGRIDVLVNNAGVTRRAYIMDLTEADWDRIMRVNGKGVFFCLQRVAREMIPRRRGVIVNIA
;
A
#
# COMPACT_ATOMS: atom_id res chain seq x y z
N MET A 1 8.93 2.75 -1.78
CA MET A 1 8.55 1.34 -1.92
C MET A 1 7.94 0.90 -0.62
N VAL A 2 6.72 0.37 -0.68
CA VAL A 2 5.99 -0.13 0.48
C VAL A 2 5.68 -1.60 0.23
N ASP A 3 6.04 -2.45 1.17
CA ASP A 3 5.68 -3.87 1.13
C ASP A 3 5.58 -4.42 2.57
N ILE A 4 4.88 -5.54 2.77
CA ILE A 4 4.93 -6.25 4.05
C ILE A 4 6.27 -6.96 4.24
N ASP A 5 6.94 -7.31 3.14
CA ASP A 5 8.33 -7.77 3.12
C ASP A 5 9.28 -6.58 3.02
N GLN A 6 9.79 -6.15 4.18
CA GLN A 6 10.71 -5.02 4.29
C GLN A 6 11.99 -5.22 3.45
N ALA A 7 12.52 -6.44 3.38
CA ALA A 7 13.77 -6.70 2.67
C ALA A 7 13.57 -6.57 1.15
N ALA A 8 12.43 -7.05 0.64
CA ALA A 8 12.05 -6.85 -0.76
C ALA A 8 11.89 -5.36 -1.09
N ALA A 9 11.19 -4.60 -0.22
CA ALA A 9 11.00 -3.16 -0.39
C ALA A 9 12.34 -2.38 -0.37
N GLU A 10 13.26 -2.75 0.52
CA GLU A 10 14.61 -2.17 0.62
C GLU A 10 15.43 -2.39 -0.64
N LYS A 11 15.43 -3.63 -1.17
CA LYS A 11 16.15 -3.95 -2.40
C LYS A 11 15.67 -3.07 -3.57
N THR A 12 14.35 -3.00 -3.80
CA THR A 12 13.81 -2.16 -4.87
C THR A 12 14.07 -0.66 -4.62
N ALA A 13 14.01 -0.21 -3.36
CA ALA A 13 14.34 1.18 -3.04
C ALA A 13 15.81 1.52 -3.32
N ALA A 14 16.73 0.59 -3.04
CA ALA A 14 18.13 0.72 -3.38
C ALA A 14 18.34 0.77 -4.89
N ASP A 15 17.69 -0.11 -5.66
CA ASP A 15 17.76 -0.10 -7.13
C ASP A 15 17.29 1.24 -7.72
N VAL A 16 16.22 1.84 -7.17
CA VAL A 16 15.78 3.19 -7.58
C VAL A 16 16.81 4.27 -7.22
N THR A 17 17.50 4.10 -6.09
CA THR A 17 18.53 5.04 -5.64
C THR A 17 19.78 4.98 -6.53
N THR A 18 20.17 3.80 -7.02
CA THR A 18 21.30 3.66 -7.96
C THR A 18 21.02 4.36 -9.30
N LEU A 19 19.75 4.53 -9.67
CA LEU A 19 19.32 5.32 -10.83
C LEU A 19 19.33 6.85 -10.57
N GLY A 20 19.86 7.31 -9.44
CA GLY A 20 19.96 8.73 -9.08
C GLY A 20 18.64 9.37 -8.66
N ARG A 21 17.64 8.56 -8.24
CA ARG A 21 16.34 9.04 -7.76
C ARG A 21 16.23 8.90 -6.24
N ARG A 22 15.42 9.75 -5.61
CA ARG A 22 15.11 9.60 -4.18
C ARG A 22 14.12 8.45 -4.00
N SER A 23 14.38 7.58 -3.03
CA SER A 23 13.53 6.46 -2.67
C SER A 23 13.54 6.25 -1.16
N LEU A 24 12.45 5.68 -0.64
CA LEU A 24 12.29 5.27 0.76
C LEU A 24 11.65 3.89 0.75
N SER A 25 12.15 2.96 1.55
CA SER A 25 11.49 1.68 1.84
C SER A 25 10.69 1.78 3.14
N VAL A 26 9.47 1.26 3.15
CA VAL A 26 8.61 1.21 4.34
C VAL A 26 7.93 -0.16 4.43
N GLY A 27 8.07 -0.79 5.59
CA GLY A 27 7.46 -2.07 5.90
C GLY A 27 6.05 -1.82 6.43
N ALA A 28 5.03 -2.26 5.71
CA ALA A 28 3.65 -2.02 6.11
C ALA A 28 2.73 -3.19 5.73
N ASP A 29 1.87 -3.57 6.67
CA ASP A 29 0.74 -4.46 6.40
C ASP A 29 -0.50 -3.61 6.10
N VAL A 30 -0.89 -3.54 4.83
CA VAL A 30 -2.08 -2.78 4.42
C VAL A 30 -3.38 -3.35 5.00
N GLY A 31 -3.38 -4.58 5.52
CA GLY A 31 -4.54 -5.14 6.25
C GLY A 31 -4.75 -4.54 7.64
N ASP A 32 -3.76 -3.82 8.18
CA ASP A 32 -3.79 -3.15 9.47
C ASP A 32 -3.84 -1.62 9.31
N VAL A 33 -4.87 -1.01 9.88
CA VAL A 33 -5.12 0.43 9.78
C VAL A 33 -4.04 1.23 10.51
N ALA A 34 -3.53 0.72 11.64
CA ALA A 34 -2.47 1.39 12.39
C ALA A 34 -1.14 1.37 11.60
N SER A 35 -0.84 0.25 10.94
CA SER A 35 0.28 0.13 9.99
C SER A 35 0.16 1.12 8.83
N ILE A 36 -1.02 1.25 8.21
CA ILE A 36 -1.30 2.25 7.16
C ILE A 36 -1.05 3.67 7.68
N ASP A 37 -1.56 4.00 8.87
CA ASP A 37 -1.40 5.34 9.46
C ASP A 37 0.08 5.67 9.72
N LYS A 38 0.89 4.69 10.11
CA LYS A 38 2.34 4.86 10.28
C LYS A 38 3.03 5.03 8.94
N MET A 39 2.68 4.21 7.95
CA MET A 39 3.24 4.26 6.60
C MET A 39 3.00 5.62 5.95
N VAL A 40 1.76 6.13 5.96
CA VAL A 40 1.42 7.43 5.35
C VAL A 40 2.22 8.55 6.02
N ARG A 41 2.30 8.56 7.36
CA ARG A 41 3.12 9.54 8.09
C ARG A 41 4.59 9.51 7.67
N GLN A 42 5.21 8.32 7.65
CA GLN A 42 6.62 8.20 7.25
C GLN A 42 6.89 8.71 5.83
N VAL A 43 6.00 8.40 4.88
CA VAL A 43 6.14 8.87 3.49
C VAL A 43 5.97 10.39 3.41
N THR A 44 4.97 10.94 4.10
CA THR A 44 4.71 12.39 4.12
C THR A 44 5.83 13.15 4.85
N ASP A 45 6.41 12.60 5.91
CA ASP A 45 7.56 13.21 6.60
C ASP A 45 8.81 13.24 5.70
N ALA A 46 9.05 12.19 4.93
CA ALA A 46 10.23 12.08 4.06
C ALA A 46 10.12 12.90 2.76
N PHE A 47 8.92 12.99 2.18
CA PHE A 47 8.72 13.61 0.86
C PHE A 47 7.85 14.87 0.86
N GLY A 48 7.23 15.19 2.00
CA GLY A 48 6.35 16.34 2.21
C GLY A 48 4.90 16.13 1.79
N ARG A 49 4.63 15.23 0.85
CA ARG A 49 3.27 14.89 0.37
C ARG A 49 3.27 13.63 -0.47
N ILE A 50 2.07 13.06 -0.67
CA ILE A 50 1.81 11.99 -1.63
C ILE A 50 1.08 12.56 -2.84
N ASP A 51 1.70 12.49 -4.02
CA ASP A 51 1.11 12.95 -5.29
C ASP A 51 0.36 11.84 -6.03
N VAL A 52 0.84 10.59 -5.91
CA VAL A 52 0.22 9.40 -6.50
C VAL A 52 0.23 8.27 -5.48
N LEU A 53 -0.93 7.65 -5.26
CA LEU A 53 -1.05 6.38 -4.55
C LEU A 53 -1.38 5.28 -5.57
N VAL A 54 -0.64 4.18 -5.50
CA VAL A 54 -0.96 2.96 -6.25
C VAL A 54 -1.27 1.85 -5.25
N ASN A 55 -2.54 1.49 -5.14
CA ASN A 55 -2.99 0.34 -4.36
C ASN A 55 -2.76 -0.93 -5.17
N ASN A 56 -1.52 -1.43 -5.12
CA ASN A 56 -1.06 -2.62 -5.85
C ASN A 56 -1.03 -3.88 -4.99
N ALA A 57 -0.80 -3.76 -3.67
CA ALA A 57 -0.70 -4.91 -2.79
C ALA A 57 -2.00 -5.73 -2.84
N GLY A 58 -1.87 -7.03 -3.14
CA GLY A 58 -3.00 -7.92 -3.30
C GLY A 58 -2.60 -9.36 -3.05
N VAL A 59 -3.52 -10.15 -2.51
CA VAL A 59 -3.37 -11.59 -2.35
C VAL A 59 -4.47 -12.32 -3.10
N THR A 60 -4.18 -13.55 -3.51
CA THR A 60 -5.14 -14.45 -4.13
C THR A 60 -5.07 -15.83 -3.48
N ARG A 61 -6.14 -16.61 -3.61
CA ARG A 61 -6.21 -18.02 -3.24
C ARG A 61 -6.60 -18.80 -4.49
N ARG A 62 -5.74 -19.73 -4.92
CA ARG A 62 -6.06 -20.67 -6.00
C ARG A 62 -6.70 -21.91 -5.39
N ALA A 63 -8.00 -22.04 -5.55
CA ALA A 63 -8.81 -23.20 -5.18
C ALA A 63 -10.03 -23.27 -6.10
N TYR A 64 -10.73 -24.40 -6.16
CA TYR A 64 -12.05 -24.42 -6.76
C TYR A 64 -13.00 -23.58 -5.92
N ILE A 65 -14.01 -22.98 -6.55
CA ILE A 65 -14.95 -22.09 -5.85
C ILE A 65 -15.69 -22.78 -4.68
N MET A 66 -15.96 -24.08 -4.80
CA MET A 66 -16.61 -24.90 -3.77
C MET A 66 -15.71 -25.16 -2.55
N ASP A 67 -14.39 -24.97 -2.70
CA ASP A 67 -13.39 -25.21 -1.65
C ASP A 67 -12.93 -23.91 -0.97
N LEU A 68 -13.44 -22.75 -1.42
CA LEU A 68 -13.12 -21.48 -0.80
C LEU A 68 -13.82 -21.38 0.56
N THR A 69 -13.02 -21.13 1.59
CA THR A 69 -13.51 -20.95 2.95
C THR A 69 -13.78 -19.47 3.24
N GLU A 70 -14.57 -19.19 4.28
CA GLU A 70 -14.73 -17.83 4.80
C GLU A 70 -13.38 -17.23 5.23
N ALA A 71 -12.49 -18.04 5.80
CA ALA A 71 -11.14 -17.59 6.16
C ALA A 71 -10.30 -17.19 4.93
N ASP A 72 -10.47 -17.87 3.79
CA ASP A 72 -9.83 -17.46 2.53
C ASP A 72 -10.38 -16.13 2.04
N TRP A 73 -11.70 -15.95 2.09
CA TRP A 73 -12.37 -14.70 1.74
C TRP A 73 -11.90 -13.54 2.62
N ASP A 74 -11.90 -13.73 3.93
CA ASP A 74 -11.46 -12.73 4.89
C ASP A 74 -10.00 -12.35 4.66
N ARG A 75 -9.12 -13.32 4.38
CA ARG A 75 -7.72 -13.05 4.07
C ARG A 75 -7.57 -12.20 2.81
N ILE A 76 -8.33 -12.50 1.75
CA ILE A 76 -8.33 -11.73 0.50
C ILE A 76 -8.87 -10.32 0.75
N MET A 77 -10.04 -10.21 1.39
CA MET A 77 -10.70 -8.93 1.64
C MET A 77 -9.94 -8.06 2.65
N ARG A 78 -9.18 -8.65 3.58
CA ARG A 78 -8.29 -7.93 4.48
C ARG A 78 -7.27 -7.09 3.71
N VAL A 79 -6.75 -7.60 2.60
CA VAL A 79 -5.73 -6.92 1.79
C VAL A 79 -6.39 -6.14 0.64
N ASN A 80 -7.09 -6.83 -0.25
CA ASN A 80 -7.59 -6.29 -1.51
C ASN A 80 -8.81 -5.38 -1.34
N GLY A 81 -9.57 -5.54 -0.25
CA GLY A 81 -10.73 -4.69 0.06
C GLY A 81 -10.40 -3.63 1.09
N LYS A 82 -10.21 -4.08 2.34
CA LYS A 82 -9.93 -3.23 3.51
C LYS A 82 -8.65 -2.42 3.30
N GLY A 83 -7.56 -3.05 2.85
CA GLY A 83 -6.29 -2.36 2.65
C GLY A 83 -6.38 -1.27 1.59
N VAL A 84 -6.94 -1.59 0.42
CA VAL A 84 -7.20 -0.60 -0.64
C VAL A 84 -8.03 0.57 -0.12
N PHE A 85 -9.15 0.30 0.55
CA PHE A 85 -10.05 1.34 1.05
C PHE A 85 -9.41 2.25 2.11
N PHE A 86 -8.68 1.68 3.08
CA PHE A 86 -8.08 2.51 4.12
C PHE A 86 -6.84 3.26 3.64
N CYS A 87 -6.02 2.66 2.76
CA CYS A 87 -4.93 3.38 2.09
C CYS A 87 -5.46 4.58 1.31
N LEU A 88 -6.46 4.38 0.44
CA LEU A 88 -7.04 5.49 -0.33
C LEU A 88 -7.70 6.54 0.58
N GLN A 89 -8.36 6.14 1.66
CA GLN A 89 -9.00 7.08 2.57
C GLN A 89 -7.97 8.00 3.25
N ARG A 90 -6.86 7.44 3.74
CA ARG A 90 -5.80 8.24 4.40
C ARG A 90 -5.16 9.21 3.42
N VAL A 91 -4.77 8.73 2.24
CA VAL A 91 -4.11 9.58 1.24
C VAL A 91 -5.08 10.62 0.66
N ALA A 92 -6.35 10.26 0.45
CA ALA A 92 -7.36 11.19 -0.04
C ALA A 92 -7.58 12.38 0.92
N ARG A 93 -7.49 12.17 2.24
CA ARG A 93 -7.57 13.26 3.23
C ARG A 93 -6.47 14.31 3.03
N GLU A 94 -5.30 13.93 2.53
CA GLU A 94 -4.23 14.88 2.18
C GLU A 94 -4.37 15.48 0.78
N MET A 95 -4.97 14.73 -0.16
CA MET A 95 -5.15 15.16 -1.55
C MET A 95 -6.30 16.16 -1.72
N ILE A 96 -7.43 15.94 -1.03
CA ILE A 96 -8.65 16.75 -1.17
C ILE A 96 -8.42 18.23 -0.88
N PRO A 97 -7.80 18.65 0.25
CA PRO A 97 -7.54 20.06 0.52
C PRO A 97 -6.65 20.73 -0.53
N ARG A 98 -5.73 19.98 -1.13
CA ARG A 98 -4.83 20.45 -2.20
C ARG A 98 -5.48 20.45 -3.58
N ARG A 99 -6.69 19.87 -3.71
CA ARG A 99 -7.42 19.67 -4.97
C ARG A 99 -6.58 19.00 -6.06
N ARG A 100 -5.64 18.13 -5.66
CA ARG A 100 -4.67 17.48 -6.55
C ARG A 100 -4.23 16.14 -6.00
N GLY A 101 -4.17 15.14 -6.87
CA GLY A 101 -3.63 13.82 -6.59
C GLY A 101 -4.21 12.76 -7.51
N VAL A 102 -3.59 11.59 -7.56
CA VAL A 102 -4.07 10.43 -8.33
C VAL A 102 -4.05 9.19 -7.45
N ILE A 103 -5.14 8.41 -7.47
CA ILE A 103 -5.23 7.11 -6.82
C ILE A 103 -5.51 6.07 -7.91
N VAL A 104 -4.65 5.05 -8.00
CA VAL A 104 -4.78 3.93 -8.93
C VAL A 104 -4.98 2.64 -8.11
N ASN A 105 -6.04 1.89 -8.39
CA ASN A 105 -6.29 0.59 -7.76
C ASN A 105 -6.04 -0.53 -8.78
N ILE A 106 -5.20 -1.49 -8.42
CA ILE A 106 -4.87 -2.65 -9.26
C ILE A 106 -5.48 -3.94 -8.68
N ALA A 107 -5.51 -4.06 -7.35
CA ALA A 107 -5.99 -5.22 -6.61
C ALA A 107 -7.51 -5.40 -6.67
#